data_AF-A0AAD5WHF0-F1
#
_entry.id   AF-A0AAD5WHF0-F1
#
_cell.length_a   1.000
_cell.length_b   1.000
_cell.length_c   1.000
_cell.angle_alpha   90.00
_cell.angle_beta   90.00
_cell.angle_gamma   90.00
#
_symmetry.space_group_name_H-M   'P 1'
#
loop_
_entity.id
_entity.type
_entity.pdbx_description
1 polymer ?
#
loop_
_entity_poly.entity_id
_entity_poly.type
_entity_poly.pdbx_seq_one_letter_code
_entity_poly.pdbx_strand_id
1 'polypeptide(L)'
;MVDSAFFTRIEYCEAWNRCIQKTIVLKSVHRQDDQRFIKVLEEIRVGLCTDDVYTALAETKLNNFSSIGIVPTLLCTHTADALAVNTRYLEELEGPSRTFDAEDSQFIPDSIQSAVAKRLVLKASTQISDVVEKY
;
A
#
# COMPACT_ATOMS: atom_id res chain seq x y z
N MET A 1 1.89 17.54 19.75
CA MET A 1 3.02 17.60 18.81
C MET A 1 4.03 16.56 19.25
N VAL A 2 4.24 15.51 18.46
CA VAL A 2 5.26 14.49 18.77
C VAL A 2 6.62 15.18 18.58
N ASP A 3 7.37 15.35 19.67
CA ASP A 3 8.68 16.01 19.64
C ASP A 3 9.67 15.19 18.82
N SER A 4 10.57 15.88 18.12
CA SER A 4 11.73 15.31 17.45
C SER A 4 12.46 14.29 18.32
N ALA A 5 12.57 14.56 19.62
CA ALA A 5 13.21 13.69 20.62
C ALA A 5 12.64 12.26 20.68
N PHE A 6 11.36 12.05 20.33
CA PHE A 6 10.73 10.73 20.27
C PHE A 6 11.36 9.84 19.17
N PHE A 7 11.89 10.43 18.10
CA PHE A 7 12.43 9.70 16.95
C PHE A 7 13.96 9.69 16.89
N THR A 8 14.66 10.56 17.64
CA THR A 8 16.11 10.76 17.47
C THR A 8 17.00 9.78 18.20
N ARG A 9 16.51 9.09 19.24
CA ARG A 9 17.33 8.17 20.03
C ARG A 9 16.59 6.86 20.25
N ILE A 10 17.06 5.80 19.60
CA ILE A 10 16.49 4.47 19.73
C ILE A 10 17.24 3.76 20.86
N GLU A 11 16.61 3.58 22.01
CA GLU A 11 17.24 2.96 23.19
C GLU A 11 17.75 1.54 22.92
N TYR A 12 17.07 0.81 22.03
CA TYR A 12 17.34 -0.61 21.77
C TYR A 12 18.33 -0.87 20.63
N CYS A 13 18.95 0.15 20.02
CA CYS A 13 19.91 -0.03 18.92
C CYS A 13 21.12 0.88 19.02
N GLU A 14 22.23 0.36 19.55
CA GLU A 14 23.48 1.12 19.71
C GLU A 14 24.07 1.57 18.36
N ALA A 15 24.02 0.70 17.34
CA ALA A 15 24.53 1.00 16.01
C ALA A 15 23.80 2.20 15.36
N TRP A 16 22.47 2.29 15.53
CA TRP A 16 21.68 3.42 15.05
C TRP A 16 22.17 4.73 15.66
N ASN A 17 22.34 4.76 16.98
CA ASN A 17 22.78 5.96 17.70
C ASN A 17 24.21 6.39 17.32
N ARG A 18 25.08 5.45 16.95
CA ARG A 18 26.43 5.76 16.46
C ARG A 18 26.43 6.26 15.01
N CYS A 19 25.53 5.78 14.16
CA CYS A 19 25.57 6.05 12.72
C CYS A 19 24.66 7.22 12.29
N ILE A 20 23.49 7.37 12.90
CA ILE A 20 22.50 8.38 12.53
C ILE A 20 22.66 9.61 13.42
N GLN A 21 23.40 10.60 12.93
CA GLN A 21 23.73 11.82 13.69
C GLN A 21 22.76 12.98 13.43
N LYS A 22 21.93 12.89 12.40
CA LYS A 22 20.97 13.93 12.02
C LYS A 22 19.66 13.30 11.60
N THR A 23 18.55 13.88 12.07
CA THR A 23 17.20 13.49 11.69
C THR A 23 16.48 14.72 11.14
N ILE A 24 15.85 14.58 9.97
CA ILE A 24 15.07 15.64 9.34
C ILE A 24 13.62 15.19 9.31
N VAL A 25 12.73 16.00 9.89
CA VAL A 25 11.28 15.71 9.91
C VAL A 25 10.58 16.61 8.89
N LEU A 26 10.00 15.99 7.87
CA LEU A 26 9.16 16.68 6.90
C LEU A 26 7.78 16.95 7.50
N LYS A 27 7.28 18.17 7.31
CA LYS A 27 5.99 18.62 7.86
C LYS A 27 4.92 18.85 6.80
N SER A 28 5.30 18.91 5.52
CA SER A 28 4.38 19.18 4.42
C SER A 28 3.75 17.90 3.91
N VAL A 29 2.42 17.88 3.80
CA VAL A 29 1.66 16.79 3.17
C VAL A 29 1.42 17.15 1.71
N HIS A 30 1.74 16.23 0.80
CA HIS A 30 1.63 16.45 -0.66
C HIS A 30 0.63 15.53 -1.35
N ARG A 31 0.17 14.46 -0.69
CA ARG A 31 -0.72 13.45 -1.31
C ARG A 31 -2.19 13.84 -1.22
N GLN A 32 -2.55 14.69 -0.27
CA GLN A 32 -3.91 15.14 0.00
C GLN A 32 -3.93 16.67 0.04
N ASP A 33 -4.94 17.27 -0.59
CA ASP A 33 -5.14 18.74 -0.55
C ASP A 33 -6.18 19.17 0.49
N ASP A 34 -7.09 18.26 0.88
CA ASP A 34 -8.16 18.52 1.85
C ASP A 34 -7.62 18.58 3.29
N GLN A 35 -7.75 19.76 3.92
CA GLN A 35 -7.27 20.03 5.27
C GLN A 35 -8.00 19.23 6.35
N ARG A 36 -9.32 18.96 6.21
CA ARG A 36 -10.07 18.12 7.15
C ARG A 36 -9.52 16.70 7.10
N PHE A 37 -9.26 16.19 5.90
CA PHE A 37 -8.75 14.84 5.73
C PHE A 37 -7.31 14.69 6.25
N ILE A 38 -6.44 15.68 5.99
CA ILE A 38 -5.07 15.71 6.54
C ILE A 38 -5.12 15.61 8.07
N LYS A 39 -5.95 16.43 8.72
CA LYS A 39 -6.10 16.42 10.18
C LYS A 39 -6.54 15.05 10.70
N VAL A 40 -7.53 14.41 10.07
CA VAL A 40 -7.97 13.06 10.44
C VAL A 40 -6.82 12.05 10.36
N LEU A 41 -6.02 12.07 9.29
CA LEU A 41 -4.88 11.17 9.13
C LEU A 41 -3.77 11.43 10.15
N GLU A 42 -3.53 12.69 10.51
CA GLU A 42 -2.57 13.05 11.56
C GLU A 42 -2.99 12.54 12.94
N GLU A 43 -4.28 12.64 13.29
CA GLU A 43 -4.83 12.10 14.55
C GLU A 43 -4.68 10.57 14.60
N ILE A 44 -5.06 9.88 13.53
CA ILE A 44 -4.90 8.42 13.41
C ILE A 44 -3.43 8.01 13.55
N ARG A 45 -2.49 8.75 12.94
CA ARG A 45 -1.05 8.47 13.00
C ARG A 45 -0.51 8.43 14.43
N VAL A 46 -1.05 9.25 15.32
CA VAL A 46 -0.64 9.30 16.73
C VAL A 46 -1.54 8.47 17.65
N GLY A 47 -2.48 7.71 17.08
CA GLY A 47 -3.39 6.84 17.83
C GLY A 47 -4.56 7.57 18.50
N LEU A 48 -4.87 8.79 18.07
CA LEU A 48 -6.04 9.54 18.55
C LEU A 48 -7.24 9.24 17.64
N CYS A 49 -8.33 8.75 18.24
CA CYS A 49 -9.58 8.46 17.55
C CYS A 49 -10.71 9.29 18.18
N THR A 50 -10.81 10.54 17.76
CA THR A 50 -11.86 11.47 18.20
C THR A 50 -13.20 11.14 17.51
N ASP A 51 -14.30 11.69 18.02
CA ASP A 51 -15.62 11.54 17.37
C ASP A 51 -15.63 12.10 15.94
N ASP A 52 -14.84 13.14 15.67
CA ASP A 52 -14.69 13.73 14.33
C ASP A 52 -13.96 12.77 13.38
N VAL A 53 -12.90 12.09 13.85
CA VAL A 53 -12.21 11.02 13.11
C VAL A 53 -13.17 9.87 12.80
N TYR A 54 -13.92 9.40 13.81
CA TYR A 54 -14.90 8.32 13.62
C TYR A 54 -15.96 8.70 12.59
N THR A 55 -16.54 9.90 12.72
CA THR A 55 -17.60 10.40 11.84
C THR A 55 -17.07 10.54 10.41
N ALA A 56 -15.91 11.16 10.23
CA ALA A 56 -15.29 11.30 8.91
C ALA A 56 -15.05 9.94 8.24
N LEU A 57 -14.54 8.93 8.97
CA LEU A 57 -14.34 7.58 8.44
C LEU A 57 -15.67 6.89 8.13
N ALA A 58 -16.69 7.05 8.96
CA ALA A 58 -18.01 6.47 8.71
C ALA A 58 -18.67 7.02 7.44
N GLU A 59 -18.53 8.34 7.19
CA GLU A 59 -19.01 9.01 5.98
C GLU A 59 -18.39 8.42 4.70
N THR A 60 -17.13 7.96 4.76
CA THR A 60 -16.45 7.39 3.57
C THR A 60 -17.10 6.14 3.01
N LYS A 61 -17.93 5.44 3.79
CA LYS A 61 -18.68 4.26 3.31
C LYS A 61 -19.68 4.61 2.22
N LEU A 62 -20.10 5.88 2.15
CA LEU A 62 -21.03 6.39 1.16
C LEU A 62 -20.33 6.85 -0.12
N ASN A 63 -18.99 6.84 -0.15
CA ASN A 63 -18.23 7.20 -1.35
C ASN A 63 -18.54 6.22 -2.46
N ASN A 64 -19.06 6.74 -3.57
CA ASN A 64 -19.38 5.93 -4.73
C ASN A 64 -18.41 6.25 -5.89
N PHE A 65 -17.49 5.32 -6.15
CA PHE A 65 -16.52 5.41 -7.24
C PHE A 65 -17.06 4.86 -8.57
N SER A 66 -18.19 4.15 -8.55
CA SER A 66 -18.76 3.52 -9.74
C SER A 66 -19.26 4.54 -10.77
N SER A 67 -19.66 5.74 -10.32
CA SER A 67 -20.13 6.83 -11.18
C SER A 67 -19.03 7.43 -12.07
N ILE A 68 -17.76 7.20 -11.73
CA ILE A 68 -16.59 7.74 -12.44
C ILE A 68 -15.88 6.64 -13.25
N GLY A 69 -16.42 5.41 -13.25
CA GLY A 69 -15.82 4.27 -13.96
C GLY A 69 -14.48 3.81 -13.36
N ILE A 70 -14.17 4.20 -12.13
CA ILE A 70 -12.94 3.83 -11.44
C ILE A 70 -13.19 2.56 -10.63
N VAL A 71 -12.42 1.51 -10.90
CA VAL A 71 -12.35 0.33 -10.03
C VAL A 71 -11.38 0.65 -8.89
N PRO A 72 -11.84 0.70 -7.63
CA PRO A 72 -10.98 1.02 -6.51
C PRO A 72 -10.03 -0.14 -6.19
N THR A 73 -8.79 0.18 -5.85
CA THR A 73 -7.84 -0.80 -5.31
C THR A 73 -8.21 -1.18 -3.89
N LEU A 74 -8.37 -2.48 -3.63
CA LEU A 74 -8.64 -3.00 -2.29
C LEU A 74 -7.34 -3.30 -1.54
N LEU A 75 -7.21 -2.75 -0.34
CA LEU A 75 -6.07 -3.00 0.55
C LEU A 75 -6.44 -4.08 1.55
N CYS A 76 -5.64 -5.15 1.61
CA CYS A 76 -5.84 -6.28 2.51
C CYS A 76 -4.65 -6.43 3.46
N THR A 77 -4.88 -7.05 4.63
CA THR A 77 -3.82 -7.31 5.62
C THR A 77 -2.99 -8.54 5.28
N HIS A 78 -3.58 -9.53 4.61
CA HIS A 78 -2.88 -10.74 4.19
C HIS A 78 -2.80 -10.82 2.67
N THR A 79 -1.67 -11.32 2.17
CA THR A 79 -1.45 -11.57 0.74
C THR A 79 -2.48 -12.54 0.18
N ALA A 80 -2.89 -13.56 0.95
CA ALA A 80 -3.90 -14.52 0.53
C ALA A 80 -5.25 -13.86 0.21
N ASP A 81 -5.68 -12.88 1.03
CA ASP A 81 -6.93 -12.15 0.83
C ASP A 81 -6.84 -11.29 -0.45
N ALA A 82 -5.72 -10.58 -0.64
CA ALA A 82 -5.48 -9.78 -1.84
C ALA A 82 -5.46 -10.64 -3.11
N LEU A 83 -4.81 -11.81 -3.07
CA LEU A 83 -4.78 -12.76 -4.18
C LEU A 83 -6.17 -13.29 -4.50
N ALA A 84 -6.94 -13.71 -3.49
CA ALA A 84 -8.30 -14.20 -3.70
C ALA A 84 -9.21 -13.14 -4.36
N VAL A 85 -9.11 -11.88 -3.91
CA VAL A 85 -9.82 -10.74 -4.49
C VAL A 85 -9.39 -10.52 -5.95
N ASN A 86 -8.09 -10.47 -6.22
CA ASN A 86 -7.57 -10.25 -7.57
C ASN A 86 -7.95 -11.38 -8.54
N THR A 87 -7.85 -12.64 -8.11
CA THR A 87 -8.26 -13.80 -8.91
C THR A 87 -9.74 -13.75 -9.24
N ARG A 88 -10.59 -13.44 -8.25
CA ARG A 88 -12.02 -13.29 -8.48
C ARG A 88 -12.33 -12.21 -9.52
N TYR A 89 -11.75 -11.01 -9.40
CA TYR A 89 -11.97 -9.94 -10.39
C TYR A 89 -11.44 -10.31 -11.78
N LEU A 90 -10.29 -11.00 -11.86
CA LEU A 90 -9.77 -11.50 -13.13
C LEU A 90 -10.71 -12.53 -13.77
N GLU A 91 -11.34 -13.41 -12.97
CA GLU A 91 -12.31 -14.37 -13.45
C GLU A 91 -13.59 -13.71 -13.98
N GLU A 92 -14.07 -12.65 -13.32
CA GLU A 92 -15.24 -11.86 -13.72
C GLU A 92 -15.03 -11.09 -15.03
N LEU A 93 -13.79 -10.78 -15.42
CA LEU A 93 -13.51 -10.10 -16.69
C LEU A 93 -13.85 -10.97 -17.91
N GLU A 94 -14.48 -10.37 -18.91
CA GLU A 94 -14.78 -11.02 -20.19
C GLU A 94 -13.55 -11.16 -21.09
N GLY A 95 -13.60 -12.13 -22.00
CA GLY A 95 -12.58 -12.35 -23.02
C GLY A 95 -11.53 -13.41 -22.67
N PRO A 96 -10.64 -13.71 -23.63
CA PRO A 96 -9.67 -14.80 -23.48
C PRO A 96 -8.56 -14.42 -22.49
N SER A 97 -8.15 -15.39 -21.68
CA SER A 97 -6.97 -15.27 -20.83
C SER A 97 -5.69 -15.52 -21.61
N ARG A 98 -4.64 -14.79 -21.25
CA ARG A 98 -3.26 -14.98 -21.70
C ARG A 98 -2.41 -15.35 -20.49
N THR A 99 -1.60 -16.38 -20.64
CA THR A 99 -0.70 -16.85 -19.57
C THR A 99 0.73 -16.55 -19.97
N PHE A 100 1.48 -16.01 -19.01
CA PHE A 100 2.90 -15.71 -19.14
C PHE A 100 3.62 -16.47 -18.03
N ASP A 101 4.43 -17.45 -18.43
CA ASP A 101 5.28 -18.21 -17.52
C ASP A 101 6.66 -17.56 -17.50
N ALA A 102 7.21 -17.36 -16.30
CA ALA A 102 8.53 -16.81 -16.10
C ALA A 102 9.61 -17.83 -16.45
N GLU A 103 10.71 -17.37 -17.03
CA GLU A 103 11.90 -18.17 -17.31
C GLU A 103 13.07 -17.65 -16.47
N ASP A 104 13.51 -18.47 -15.51
CA ASP A 104 14.64 -18.17 -14.65
C ASP A 104 15.92 -18.79 -15.21
N SER A 105 17.01 -18.03 -15.26
CA SER A 105 18.30 -18.52 -15.77
C SER A 105 18.95 -19.60 -14.88
N GLN A 106 18.51 -19.70 -13.63
CA GLN A 106 19.00 -20.66 -12.64
C GLN A 106 17.84 -21.15 -11.79
N PHE A 107 18.02 -22.30 -11.13
CA PHE A 107 17.08 -22.77 -10.13
C PHE A 107 17.10 -21.82 -8.93
N ILE A 108 15.99 -21.12 -8.70
CA ILE A 108 15.77 -20.26 -7.54
C ILE A 108 14.87 -21.04 -6.55
N PRO A 109 15.39 -21.47 -5.39
CA PRO A 109 14.58 -22.04 -4.33
C PRO A 109 13.43 -21.10 -3.94
N ASP A 110 12.28 -21.66 -3.59
CA ASP A 110 11.09 -20.87 -3.22
C ASP A 110 11.37 -19.92 -2.03
N SER A 111 12.39 -20.21 -1.20
CA SER A 111 12.82 -19.36 -0.09
C SER A 111 13.48 -18.04 -0.49
N ILE A 112 13.98 -17.92 -1.73
CA ILE A 112 14.62 -16.71 -2.26
C ILE A 112 13.92 -16.19 -3.52
N GLN A 113 12.68 -16.61 -3.72
CA GLN A 113 11.89 -16.27 -4.88
C GLN A 113 11.56 -14.77 -4.91
N SER A 114 11.57 -14.18 -6.10
CA SER A 114 11.22 -12.78 -6.32
C SER A 114 9.79 -12.48 -5.88
N ALA A 115 9.50 -11.20 -5.62
CA ALA A 115 8.15 -10.71 -5.33
C ALA A 115 7.17 -10.91 -6.51
N VAL A 116 7.68 -11.22 -7.72
CA VAL A 116 6.88 -11.49 -8.91
C VAL A 116 6.57 -12.97 -9.04
N ALA A 117 5.30 -13.29 -9.34
CA ALA A 117 4.84 -14.66 -9.52
C ALA A 117 5.47 -15.32 -10.76
N LYS A 118 5.80 -16.62 -10.65
CA LYS A 118 6.30 -17.44 -11.78
C LYS A 118 5.29 -17.60 -12.92
N ARG A 119 4.00 -17.43 -12.64
CA ARG A 119 2.92 -17.52 -13.62
C ARG A 119 2.00 -16.33 -13.46
N LEU A 120 1.82 -15.59 -14.54
CA LEU A 120 0.94 -14.44 -14.61
C LEU A 120 -0.17 -14.71 -15.62
N VAL A 121 -1.43 -14.64 -15.19
CA VAL A 121 -2.61 -14.78 -16.05
C VAL A 121 -3.29 -13.44 -16.17
N LEU A 122 -3.54 -12.98 -17.39
CA LEU A 122 -4.16 -11.68 -17.68
C LEU A 122 -5.32 -11.83 -18.66
N LYS A 123 -6.33 -10.98 -18.54
CA LYS A 123 -7.39 -10.78 -19.55
C LYS A 123 -7.37 -9.33 -20.06
N ALA A 124 -8.07 -9.07 -21.17
CA ALA A 124 -8.31 -7.69 -21.59
C ALA A 124 -8.97 -6.89 -20.45
N SER A 125 -8.59 -5.62 -20.30
CA SER A 125 -9.09 -4.73 -19.24
C SER A 125 -8.67 -5.08 -17.80
N THR A 126 -7.68 -5.96 -17.61
CA THR A 126 -7.09 -6.21 -16.29
C THR A 126 -6.35 -4.96 -15.81
N GLN A 127 -6.64 -4.49 -14.59
CA GLN A 127 -5.87 -3.44 -13.95
C GLN A 127 -4.56 -4.03 -13.41
N ILE A 128 -3.43 -3.42 -13.81
CA ILE A 128 -2.09 -3.79 -13.34
C ILE A 128 -1.43 -2.61 -12.65
N SER A 129 -0.55 -2.90 -11.70
CA SER A 129 0.34 -1.90 -11.10
C SER A 129 1.77 -2.23 -11.50
N ASP A 130 2.46 -1.27 -12.14
CA ASP A 130 3.88 -1.42 -12.45
C ASP A 130 4.72 -1.27 -11.17
N VAL A 131 5.62 -2.22 -10.95
CA VAL A 131 6.76 -2.05 -10.05
C VAL A 131 7.96 -1.77 -10.94
N VAL A 132 8.22 -0.50 -11.23
CA VAL A 132 9.45 -0.12 -11.92
C VAL A 132 10.59 -0.18 -10.89
N GLU A 133 11.26 -1.33 -10.80
CA GLU A 133 12.60 -1.37 -10.22
C GLU A 133 13.53 -0.58 -11.15
N LYS A 134 13.77 0.69 -10.81
CA LYS A 134 14.90 1.43 -11.37
C LYS A 134 16.17 0.86 -10.73
N TYR A 135 16.92 0.10 -11.51
CA TYR A 135 18.32 -0.23 -11.24
C TYR A 135 19.19 1.03 -11.27
#